data_AF-A0A3B8Q3B8-F1
#
_entry.id   AF-A0A3B8Q3B8-F1
#
_cell.length_a   1.000
_cell.length_b   1.000
_cell.length_c   1.000
_cell.angle_alpha   90.00
_cell.angle_beta   90.00
_cell.angle_gamma   90.00
#
_symmetry.space_group_name_H-M   'P 1'
#
loop_
_entity.id
_entity.type
_entity.pdbx_description
1 polymer ?
#
loop_
_entity_poly.entity_id
_entity_poly.type
_entity_poly.pdbx_seq_one_letter_code
_entity_poly.pdbx_strand_id
1 'polypeptide(L)'
;MFFFFKQKTAYRPSPTGPETGGNLDVIIDNGATGGGEPNTVRPDYTLTNNYKIGWGGTGNWYQYTRSFEPGNYNAVWVGSRDGRDADAMGRTMELVTGDITQPNAATTVVGELTASWTGGWSANDSIPFLTPGATTAASIPLGANTTLRVRISKGDGDNDYLLFYPAGTITIPTLTSTFANGVLTLTYTGVLESSGTLNGNFDDVAGAVSPYVVPMNAAAQLYRTHD
;
A
#
# COMPACT_ATOMS: atom_id res chain seq x y z
N MET A 1 0.92 6.73 -2.27
CA MET A 1 0.15 7.14 -3.47
C MET A 1 -0.84 6.03 -3.81
N PHE A 2 -2.10 6.38 -4.12
CA PHE A 2 -3.21 5.45 -4.33
C PHE A 2 -3.60 5.38 -5.80
N PHE A 3 -4.08 4.22 -6.27
CA PHE A 3 -4.23 3.95 -7.70
C PHE A 3 -5.62 3.43 -8.05
N PHE A 4 -6.40 4.21 -8.79
CA PHE A 4 -7.59 3.71 -9.48
C PHE A 4 -7.25 3.23 -10.87
N PHE A 5 -7.96 2.20 -11.30
CA PHE A 5 -8.23 1.93 -12.70
C PHE A 5 -9.17 3.02 -13.27
N LYS A 6 -8.68 4.26 -13.42
CA LYS A 6 -9.45 5.31 -14.10
C LYS A 6 -9.22 5.20 -15.60
N GLN A 7 -10.28 4.84 -16.32
CA GLN A 7 -10.30 4.74 -17.78
C GLN A 7 -9.98 6.10 -18.41
N LYS A 8 -8.83 6.19 -19.06
CA LYS A 8 -8.61 7.11 -20.19
C LYS A 8 -8.07 6.31 -21.35
N THR A 9 -9.02 5.81 -22.14
CA THR A 9 -8.86 5.38 -23.54
C THR A 9 -7.73 4.38 -23.82
N ALA A 10 -8.00 3.10 -23.57
CA ALA A 10 -7.66 1.91 -24.37
C ALA A 10 -7.52 0.68 -23.47
N TYR A 11 -8.62 0.20 -22.86
CA TYR A 11 -8.69 -1.22 -22.53
C TYR A 11 -8.99 -1.96 -23.82
N ARG A 12 -7.99 -2.66 -24.37
CA ARG A 12 -8.19 -3.62 -25.45
C ARG A 12 -8.39 -4.98 -24.78
N PRO A 13 -9.61 -5.56 -24.74
CA PRO A 13 -9.76 -6.95 -24.33
C PRO A 13 -9.05 -7.81 -25.38
N SER A 14 -8.19 -8.75 -24.98
CA SER A 14 -7.74 -9.81 -25.88
C SER A 14 -7.06 -10.96 -25.11
N PRO A 15 -7.18 -12.24 -25.52
CA PRO A 15 -7.69 -12.72 -26.80
C PRO A 15 -8.90 -13.65 -26.74
N THR A 16 -9.59 -13.66 -27.88
CA THR A 16 -10.51 -14.69 -28.37
C THR A 16 -9.87 -16.08 -28.26
N GLY A 17 -10.11 -16.74 -27.13
CA GLY A 17 -9.92 -18.17 -26.93
C GLY A 17 -11.26 -18.81 -26.57
N PRO A 18 -11.45 -20.11 -26.81
CA PRO A 18 -12.73 -20.79 -26.62
C PRO A 18 -13.14 -21.00 -25.15
N GLU A 19 -12.42 -20.38 -24.21
CA GLU A 19 -12.72 -20.44 -22.79
C GLU A 19 -13.67 -19.30 -22.43
N THR A 20 -14.90 -19.69 -22.11
CA THR A 20 -16.02 -18.90 -21.59
C THR A 20 -15.64 -18.20 -20.27
N GLY A 21 -14.79 -17.19 -20.32
CA GLY A 21 -14.46 -16.30 -19.21
C GLY A 21 -15.43 -15.12 -19.17
N GLY A 22 -16.16 -14.98 -18.06
CA GLY A 22 -17.14 -13.92 -17.85
C GLY A 22 -16.59 -12.52 -18.12
N ASN A 23 -17.49 -11.61 -18.49
CA ASN A 23 -17.13 -10.22 -18.75
C ASN A 23 -16.38 -9.64 -17.54
N LEU A 24 -15.19 -9.10 -17.80
CA LEU A 24 -14.47 -8.28 -16.83
C LEU A 24 -15.22 -6.96 -16.67
N ASP A 25 -15.81 -6.76 -15.50
CA ASP A 25 -16.63 -5.59 -15.22
C ASP A 25 -15.90 -4.59 -14.33
N VAL A 26 -16.02 -3.31 -14.68
CA VAL A 26 -15.62 -2.18 -13.84
C VAL A 26 -16.87 -1.67 -13.13
N ILE A 27 -16.86 -1.72 -11.81
CA ILE A 27 -18.09 -1.61 -11.02
C ILE A 27 -17.87 -0.64 -9.89
N ILE A 28 -18.89 0.16 -9.58
CA ILE A 28 -18.86 1.05 -8.41
C ILE A 28 -18.88 0.17 -7.17
N ASP A 29 -17.92 0.40 -6.28
CA ASP A 29 -17.80 -0.32 -5.02
C ASP A 29 -17.55 0.65 -3.87
N ASN A 30 -18.57 1.44 -3.52
CA ASN A 30 -18.48 2.43 -2.44
C ASN A 30 -18.59 1.80 -1.03
N GLY A 31 -18.63 0.46 -0.94
CA GLY A 31 -18.95 -0.29 0.27
C GLY A 31 -20.42 -0.76 0.29
N ALA A 32 -20.73 -1.73 1.16
CA ALA A 32 -22.06 -2.31 1.26
C ALA A 32 -23.11 -1.26 1.66
N THR A 33 -24.29 -1.30 1.03
CA THR A 33 -25.47 -0.49 1.35
C THR A 33 -26.10 -0.80 2.72
N GLY A 34 -25.32 -1.31 3.68
CA GLY A 34 -25.77 -1.87 4.96
C GLY A 34 -24.84 -1.65 6.15
N GLY A 35 -23.96 -0.64 6.11
CA GLY A 35 -23.20 -0.20 7.30
C GLY A 35 -21.81 -0.80 7.49
N GLY A 36 -21.20 -1.37 6.45
CA GLY A 36 -19.74 -1.61 6.42
C GLY A 36 -18.97 -0.31 6.19
N GLU A 37 -17.69 -0.27 6.55
CA GLU A 37 -16.84 0.89 6.22
C GLU A 37 -16.87 1.16 4.71
N PRO A 38 -17.01 2.43 4.29
CA PRO A 38 -17.09 2.72 2.88
C PRO A 38 -15.73 2.49 2.22
N ASN A 39 -15.71 1.69 1.14
CA ASN A 39 -14.53 1.45 0.30
C ASN A 39 -14.07 2.71 -0.46
N THR A 40 -14.56 3.90 -0.08
CA THR A 40 -14.17 5.20 -0.61
C THR A 40 -13.06 5.89 0.18
N VAL A 41 -12.73 5.42 1.38
CA VAL A 41 -11.72 6.03 2.24
C VAL A 41 -10.32 5.47 1.92
N ARG A 42 -9.31 6.33 1.89
CA ARG A 42 -7.88 5.99 1.82
C ARG A 42 -7.15 6.74 2.95
N PRO A 43 -5.97 6.28 3.38
CA PRO A 43 -5.17 6.94 4.42
C PRO A 43 -5.02 8.47 4.33
N ASP A 44 -4.98 9.06 3.12
CA ASP A 44 -4.75 10.50 2.91
C ASP A 44 -5.91 11.24 2.22
N TYR A 45 -6.94 10.57 1.72
CA TYR A 45 -8.11 11.22 1.10
C TYR A 45 -9.35 10.32 1.05
N THR A 46 -10.50 10.92 0.74
CA THR A 46 -11.77 10.21 0.50
C THR A 46 -12.25 10.42 -0.93
N LEU A 47 -12.75 9.37 -1.54
CA LEU A 47 -13.32 9.38 -2.88
C LEU A 47 -14.79 9.76 -2.88
N THR A 48 -15.21 10.39 -3.99
CA THR A 48 -16.64 10.47 -4.33
C THR A 48 -17.20 9.11 -4.74
N ASN A 49 -16.46 8.36 -5.57
CA ASN A 49 -16.80 7.02 -5.99
C ASN A 49 -15.53 6.16 -6.05
N ASN A 50 -15.66 4.90 -5.61
CA ASN A 50 -14.68 3.86 -5.75
C ASN A 50 -15.07 2.89 -6.87
N TYR A 51 -14.08 2.30 -7.52
CA TYR A 51 -14.28 1.33 -8.60
C TYR A 51 -13.36 0.15 -8.44
N LYS A 52 -13.90 -1.06 -8.63
CA LYS A 52 -13.13 -2.31 -8.67
C LYS A 52 -13.28 -3.00 -10.02
N ILE A 53 -12.32 -3.87 -10.33
CA ILE A 53 -12.40 -4.83 -11.43
C ILE A 53 -12.75 -6.20 -10.85
N GLY A 54 -13.93 -6.70 -11.18
CA GLY A 54 -14.38 -8.02 -10.74
C GLY A 54 -14.45 -9.05 -11.85
N TRP A 55 -14.90 -10.27 -11.49
CA TRP A 55 -15.12 -11.39 -12.41
C TRP A 55 -13.87 -11.80 -13.22
N GLY A 56 -12.69 -11.51 -12.69
CA GLY A 56 -11.41 -12.00 -13.22
C GLY A 56 -11.05 -13.38 -12.69
N GLY A 57 -10.42 -14.18 -13.53
CA GLY A 57 -9.91 -15.49 -13.20
C GLY A 57 -8.44 -15.68 -13.57
N THR A 58 -7.92 -16.86 -13.26
CA THR A 58 -6.52 -17.23 -13.51
C THR A 58 -6.13 -17.00 -14.97
N GLY A 59 -5.00 -16.34 -15.18
CA GLY A 59 -4.48 -15.98 -16.50
C GLY A 59 -4.88 -14.59 -16.97
N ASN A 60 -5.98 -14.01 -16.46
CA ASN A 60 -6.33 -12.62 -16.75
C ASN A 60 -5.30 -11.66 -16.16
N TRP A 61 -5.12 -10.52 -16.81
CA TRP A 61 -4.17 -9.50 -16.38
C TRP A 61 -4.65 -8.10 -16.73
N TYR A 62 -4.12 -7.13 -16.00
CA TYR A 62 -4.41 -5.71 -16.15
C TYR A 62 -3.10 -4.96 -16.15
N GLN A 63 -2.92 -4.02 -17.08
CA GLN A 63 -1.72 -3.21 -17.15
C GLN A 63 -2.03 -1.73 -17.01
N TYR A 64 -1.10 -1.01 -16.43
CA TYR A 64 -1.23 0.40 -16.13
C TYR A 64 0.13 1.09 -16.25
N THR A 65 0.15 2.27 -16.88
CA THR A 65 1.36 3.08 -17.05
C THR A 65 1.24 4.37 -16.24
N ARG A 66 2.28 4.69 -15.45
CA ARG A 66 2.37 5.96 -14.71
C ARG A 66 3.80 6.44 -14.61
N SER A 67 3.94 7.72 -14.32
CA SER A 67 5.18 8.27 -13.81
C SER A 67 5.20 8.21 -12.29
N PHE A 68 6.26 7.59 -11.76
CA PHE A 68 6.63 7.59 -10.35
C PHE A 68 7.87 8.47 -10.19
N GLU A 69 8.07 9.01 -8.98
CA GLU A 69 9.39 9.48 -8.61
C GLU A 69 10.38 8.30 -8.68
N PRO A 70 11.58 8.47 -9.24
CA PRO A 70 12.56 7.39 -9.32
C PRO A 70 12.90 6.85 -7.94
N GLY A 71 12.75 5.53 -7.75
CA GLY A 71 13.05 4.90 -6.48
C GLY A 71 12.59 3.44 -6.43
N ASN A 72 12.90 2.79 -5.31
CA ASN A 72 12.33 1.48 -5.01
C ASN A 72 11.02 1.67 -4.24
N TYR A 73 10.05 0.80 -4.50
CA TYR A 73 8.73 0.85 -3.89
C TYR A 73 8.32 -0.54 -3.43
N ASN A 74 7.66 -0.61 -2.29
CA ASN A 74 6.86 -1.77 -1.97
C ASN A 74 5.45 -1.58 -2.53
N ALA A 75 4.73 -2.68 -2.75
CA ALA A 75 3.38 -2.66 -3.25
C ALA A 75 2.44 -3.51 -2.41
N VAL A 76 1.21 -3.05 -2.28
CA VAL A 76 0.10 -3.76 -1.62
C VAL A 76 -1.05 -3.85 -2.61
N TRP A 77 -1.60 -5.04 -2.76
CA TRP A 77 -2.87 -5.25 -3.42
C TRP A 77 -4.01 -5.07 -2.41
N VAL A 78 -5.03 -4.33 -2.83
CA VAL A 78 -6.28 -4.23 -2.09
C VAL A 78 -7.40 -4.76 -2.97
N GLY A 79 -8.15 -5.69 -2.41
CA GLY A 79 -9.22 -6.36 -3.11
C GLY A 79 -9.95 -7.33 -2.21
N SER A 80 -10.93 -8.01 -2.79
CA SER A 80 -11.81 -8.89 -2.04
C SER A 80 -12.09 -10.20 -2.75
N ARG A 81 -12.36 -11.24 -1.96
CA ARG A 81 -12.82 -12.54 -2.43
C ARG A 81 -13.67 -13.21 -1.36
N ASP A 82 -14.80 -13.76 -1.77
CA ASP A 82 -15.63 -14.62 -0.94
C ASP A 82 -15.16 -16.09 -0.98
N GLY A 83 -15.75 -16.93 -0.13
CA GLY A 83 -15.40 -18.33 0.01
C GLY A 83 -14.42 -18.59 1.16
N ARG A 84 -13.96 -19.84 1.28
CA ARG A 84 -13.12 -20.29 2.42
C ARG A 84 -11.94 -21.16 2.00
N ASP A 85 -11.68 -21.27 0.71
CA ASP A 85 -10.61 -22.10 0.17
C ASP A 85 -9.24 -21.50 0.51
N ALA A 86 -8.31 -22.35 0.93
CA ALA A 86 -6.94 -21.95 1.20
C ALA A 86 -6.21 -21.55 -0.10
N ASP A 87 -5.39 -20.50 -0.02
CA ASP A 87 -4.53 -20.02 -1.11
C ASP A 87 -5.25 -19.78 -2.44
N ALA A 88 -6.51 -19.35 -2.38
CA ALA A 88 -7.37 -19.21 -3.54
C ALA A 88 -7.24 -17.85 -4.27
N MET A 89 -6.37 -16.96 -3.80
CA MET A 89 -6.01 -15.71 -4.48
C MET A 89 -4.51 -15.68 -4.73
N GLY A 90 -4.11 -15.67 -5.99
CA GLY A 90 -2.74 -15.39 -6.39
C GLY A 90 -2.68 -14.17 -7.29
N ARG A 91 -1.74 -13.25 -7.02
CA ARG A 91 -1.40 -12.17 -7.96
C ARG A 91 0.11 -12.15 -8.21
N THR A 92 0.48 -11.88 -9.46
CA THR A 92 1.86 -11.64 -9.86
C THR A 92 1.97 -10.20 -10.36
N MET A 93 2.89 -9.43 -9.80
CA MET A 93 3.27 -8.09 -10.25
C MET A 93 4.42 -8.23 -11.26
N GLU A 94 4.20 -7.68 -12.44
CA GLU A 94 5.09 -7.75 -13.59
C GLU A 94 5.47 -6.32 -14.02
N LEU A 95 6.76 -6.04 -14.15
CA LEU A 95 7.25 -4.88 -14.89
C LEU A 95 7.18 -5.20 -16.38
N VAL A 96 6.49 -4.36 -17.17
CA VAL A 96 6.43 -4.56 -18.63
C VAL A 96 7.67 -3.95 -19.27
N THR A 97 8.48 -4.78 -19.91
CA THR A 97 9.75 -4.43 -20.55
C THR A 97 9.69 -4.45 -22.08
N GLY A 98 8.66 -5.11 -22.65
CA GLY A 98 8.39 -5.14 -24.08
C GLY A 98 7.40 -4.08 -24.56
N ASP A 99 6.95 -4.22 -25.81
CA ASP A 99 5.94 -3.34 -26.40
C ASP A 99 4.59 -3.48 -25.69
N ILE A 100 4.21 -2.44 -24.95
CA ILE A 100 2.98 -2.36 -24.14
C ILE A 100 1.70 -2.50 -24.97
N THR A 101 1.76 -2.36 -26.30
CA THR A 101 0.60 -2.52 -27.19
C THR A 101 0.32 -3.98 -27.53
N GLN A 102 1.27 -4.89 -27.24
CA GLN A 102 1.13 -6.30 -27.52
C GLN A 102 0.51 -7.06 -26.34
N PRO A 103 -0.43 -7.99 -26.58
CA PRO A 103 -1.04 -8.79 -25.50
C PRO A 103 -0.01 -9.67 -24.78
N ASN A 104 1.10 -10.01 -25.46
CA ASN A 104 2.21 -10.81 -24.95
C ASN A 104 3.50 -9.97 -24.78
N ALA A 105 3.37 -8.68 -24.42
CA ALA A 105 4.51 -7.84 -24.08
C ALA A 105 5.44 -8.57 -23.09
N ALA A 106 6.75 -8.51 -23.34
CA ALA A 106 7.76 -9.07 -22.44
C ALA A 106 7.65 -8.41 -21.06
N THR A 107 7.85 -9.21 -20.02
CA THR A 107 7.72 -8.79 -18.63
C THR A 107 8.82 -9.37 -17.75
N THR A 108 9.06 -8.71 -16.62
CA THR A 108 9.87 -9.23 -15.52
C THR A 108 9.00 -9.30 -14.26
N VAL A 109 8.96 -10.46 -13.59
CA VAL A 109 8.23 -10.60 -12.33
C VAL A 109 8.99 -9.84 -11.23
N VAL A 110 8.29 -8.95 -10.54
CA VAL A 110 8.86 -8.08 -9.49
C VAL A 110 8.19 -8.29 -8.12
N GLY A 111 7.09 -9.04 -8.07
CA GLY A 111 6.44 -9.39 -6.81
C GLY A 111 5.36 -10.44 -7.01
N GLU A 112 5.08 -11.19 -5.94
CA GLU A 112 4.04 -12.21 -5.89
C GLU A 112 3.27 -12.10 -4.58
N LEU A 113 1.99 -12.45 -4.60
CA LEU A 113 1.22 -12.65 -3.38
C LEU A 113 0.33 -13.88 -3.53
N THR A 114 0.07 -14.51 -2.39
CA THR A 114 -0.92 -15.55 -2.22
C THR A 114 -1.71 -15.28 -0.95
N ALA A 115 -3.02 -15.45 -1.02
CA ALA A 115 -3.92 -15.34 0.13
C ALA A 115 -5.16 -16.23 -0.09
N SER A 116 -5.95 -16.45 0.96
CA SER A 116 -7.06 -17.42 0.92
C SER A 116 -8.42 -16.77 0.58
N TRP A 117 -8.81 -15.73 1.31
CA TRP A 117 -10.10 -15.04 1.28
C TRP A 117 -9.98 -13.72 2.02
N THR A 118 -10.99 -12.85 1.92
CA THR A 118 -10.99 -11.52 2.59
C THR A 118 -12.25 -11.30 3.42
N GLY A 119 -12.99 -12.36 3.71
CA GLY A 119 -14.23 -12.30 4.51
C GLY A 119 -15.52 -12.02 3.72
N GLY A 120 -15.45 -11.81 2.40
CA GLY A 120 -16.62 -11.68 1.52
C GLY A 120 -16.38 -10.74 0.34
N TRP A 121 -17.32 -10.70 -0.60
CA TRP A 121 -17.28 -9.72 -1.69
C TRP A 121 -17.39 -8.29 -1.16
N SER A 122 -16.53 -7.39 -1.65
CA SER A 122 -16.38 -6.00 -1.17
C SER A 122 -15.84 -5.86 0.26
N ALA A 123 -15.55 -6.94 0.98
CA ALA A 123 -14.75 -6.90 2.20
C ALA A 123 -13.27 -6.91 1.81
N ASN A 124 -12.70 -5.73 1.61
CA ASN A 124 -11.35 -5.61 1.07
C ASN A 124 -10.28 -5.81 2.15
N ASP A 125 -9.26 -6.61 1.82
CA ASP A 125 -8.05 -6.73 2.64
C ASP A 125 -6.84 -6.12 1.92
N SER A 126 -5.87 -5.69 2.73
CA SER A 126 -4.58 -5.18 2.26
C SER A 126 -3.54 -6.29 2.31
N ILE A 127 -3.09 -6.76 1.15
CA ILE A 127 -2.19 -7.90 1.02
C ILE A 127 -0.89 -7.46 0.33
N PRO A 128 0.27 -7.52 1.00
CA PRO A 128 1.52 -7.08 0.42
C PRO A 128 2.01 -8.02 -0.67
N PHE A 129 2.63 -7.45 -1.70
CA PHE A 129 3.46 -8.22 -2.62
C PHE A 129 4.79 -8.57 -1.94
N LEU A 130 5.16 -9.83 -2.02
CA LEU A 130 6.42 -10.36 -1.54
C LEU A 130 7.40 -10.52 -2.69
N THR A 131 8.69 -10.51 -2.37
CA THR A 131 9.74 -10.85 -3.31
C THR A 131 9.47 -12.26 -3.84
N PRO A 132 9.52 -12.50 -5.17
CA PRO A 132 9.18 -13.80 -5.75
C PRO A 132 9.96 -14.95 -5.09
N GLY A 133 9.24 -15.98 -4.65
CA GLY A 133 9.83 -17.11 -3.92
C GLY A 133 10.37 -16.82 -2.51
N ALA A 134 10.09 -15.65 -1.92
CA ALA A 134 10.54 -15.26 -0.59
C ALA A 134 9.40 -14.73 0.29
N THR A 135 9.70 -14.48 1.57
CA THR A 135 8.74 -14.00 2.58
C THR A 135 8.88 -12.52 2.91
N THR A 136 9.82 -11.82 2.27
CA THR A 136 10.07 -10.39 2.47
C THR A 136 9.30 -9.55 1.47
N ALA A 137 8.91 -8.33 1.85
CA ALA A 137 8.22 -7.40 0.95
C ALA A 137 9.02 -7.16 -0.35
N ALA A 138 8.33 -7.12 -1.49
CA ALA A 138 8.93 -6.85 -2.78
C ALA A 138 9.51 -5.43 -2.84
N SER A 139 10.73 -5.27 -3.34
CA SER A 139 11.35 -3.97 -3.63
C SER A 139 11.34 -3.74 -5.15
N ILE A 140 10.42 -2.90 -5.61
CA ILE A 140 10.08 -2.72 -7.02
C ILE A 140 10.70 -1.41 -7.52
N PRO A 141 11.64 -1.44 -8.49
CA PRO A 141 12.19 -0.23 -9.07
C PRO A 141 11.15 0.44 -9.97
N LEU A 142 10.75 1.65 -9.63
CA LEU A 142 9.80 2.46 -10.40
C LEU A 142 10.42 3.81 -10.78
N GLY A 143 9.94 4.37 -11.88
CA GLY A 143 10.32 5.71 -12.31
C GLY A 143 9.30 6.29 -13.30
N ALA A 144 9.75 7.25 -14.10
CA ALA A 144 8.90 7.87 -15.12
C ALA A 144 8.39 6.83 -16.13
N ASN A 145 7.13 6.96 -16.55
CA ASN A 145 6.48 6.12 -17.57
C ASN A 145 6.62 4.59 -17.37
N THR A 146 6.63 4.15 -16.11
CA THR A 146 6.70 2.72 -15.79
C THR A 146 5.35 2.06 -16.06
N THR A 147 5.36 0.96 -16.81
CA THR A 147 4.18 0.11 -17.02
C THR A 147 4.27 -1.12 -16.13
N LEU A 148 3.29 -1.26 -15.24
CA LEU A 148 3.11 -2.44 -14.41
C LEU A 148 1.94 -3.26 -14.94
N ARG A 149 2.05 -4.57 -14.80
CA ARG A 149 0.98 -5.53 -15.07
C ARG A 149 0.73 -6.35 -13.82
N VAL A 150 -0.53 -6.47 -13.42
CA VAL A 150 -0.97 -7.40 -12.39
C VAL A 150 -1.69 -8.54 -13.08
N ARG A 151 -1.19 -9.75 -12.88
CA ARG A 151 -1.78 -10.99 -13.37
C ARG A 151 -2.46 -11.72 -12.23
N ILE A 152 -3.66 -12.24 -12.49
CA ILE A 152 -4.29 -13.24 -11.63
C ILE A 152 -3.57 -14.56 -11.87
N SER A 153 -2.62 -14.90 -11.00
CA SER A 153 -1.81 -16.11 -11.13
C SER A 153 -2.51 -17.35 -10.57
N LYS A 154 -3.49 -17.16 -9.68
CA LYS A 154 -4.31 -18.23 -9.12
C LYS A 154 -5.67 -17.73 -8.66
N GLY A 155 -6.69 -18.57 -8.89
CA GLY A 155 -8.08 -18.36 -8.50
C GLY A 155 -8.70 -17.12 -9.13
N ASP A 156 -9.44 -16.38 -8.31
CA ASP A 156 -10.25 -15.21 -8.65
C ASP A 156 -10.09 -14.10 -7.59
N GLY A 157 -11.02 -13.15 -7.56
CA GLY A 157 -11.06 -12.05 -6.59
C GLY A 157 -11.11 -10.68 -7.27
N ASP A 158 -11.89 -9.78 -6.68
CA ASP A 158 -12.04 -8.43 -7.15
C ASP A 158 -10.79 -7.61 -6.86
N ASN A 159 -10.31 -6.88 -7.84
CA ASN A 159 -9.14 -6.01 -7.75
C ASN A 159 -9.62 -4.57 -7.57
N ASP A 160 -9.47 -4.01 -6.38
CA ASP A 160 -9.91 -2.65 -6.09
C ASP A 160 -8.80 -1.66 -6.48
N TYR A 161 -7.70 -1.65 -5.73
CA TYR A 161 -6.57 -0.77 -6.01
C TYR A 161 -5.23 -1.39 -5.62
N LEU A 162 -4.17 -0.74 -6.10
CA LEU A 162 -2.81 -0.96 -5.63
C LEU A 162 -2.38 0.25 -4.80
N LEU A 163 -1.62 0.00 -3.73
CA LEU A 163 -0.85 1.05 -3.08
C LEU A 163 0.63 0.84 -3.38
N PHE A 164 1.31 1.95 -3.63
CA PHE A 164 2.76 1.99 -3.71
C PHE A 164 3.28 3.00 -2.68
N TYR A 165 4.26 2.54 -1.91
CA TYR A 165 4.97 3.33 -0.92
C TYR A 165 6.47 3.19 -1.18
N PRO A 166 7.26 4.28 -1.08
CA PRO A 166 8.71 4.20 -1.22
C PRO A 166 9.26 3.11 -0.28
N ALA A 167 10.05 2.20 -0.85
CA ALA A 167 10.80 1.23 -0.09
C ALA A 167 11.96 1.96 0.58
N GLY A 168 12.00 1.92 1.91
CA GLY A 168 13.06 2.49 2.71
C GLY A 168 13.11 1.81 4.07
N THR A 169 14.22 2.01 4.77
CA THR A 169 14.22 1.83 6.23
C THR A 169 13.34 2.92 6.82
N ILE A 170 12.24 2.52 7.45
CA ILE A 170 11.60 3.36 8.45
C ILE A 170 12.63 3.46 9.58
N THR A 171 13.25 4.62 9.75
CA THR A 171 13.95 4.89 11.00
C THR A 171 12.83 5.09 12.01
N ILE A 172 12.74 4.19 12.99
CA ILE A 172 11.79 4.39 14.08
C ILE A 172 12.54 5.27 15.08
N PRO A 173 12.10 6.51 15.31
CA PRO A 173 12.75 7.36 16.28
C PRO A 173 12.66 6.71 17.66
N THR A 174 13.78 6.64 18.36
CA THR A 174 13.84 6.08 19.72
C THR A 174 13.76 7.22 20.73
N LEU A 175 13.07 6.98 21.84
CA LEU A 175 13.05 7.86 23.00
C LEU A 175 13.11 7.00 24.25
N THR A 176 14.11 7.26 25.08
CA THR A 176 14.26 6.62 26.38
C THR A 176 14.47 7.69 27.45
N SER A 177 13.88 7.48 28.63
CA SER A 177 14.01 8.40 29.75
C SER A 177 14.73 7.71 30.90
N THR A 178 15.65 8.41 31.55
CA THR A 178 16.29 7.99 32.79
C THR A 178 16.07 9.07 33.85
N PHE A 179 15.69 8.67 35.06
CA PHE A 179 15.57 9.58 36.20
C PHE A 179 16.50 9.12 37.32
N ALA A 180 17.52 9.91 37.62
CA ALA A 180 18.50 9.61 38.65
C ALA A 180 18.95 10.90 39.35
N ASN A 181 19.12 10.84 40.68
CA ASN A 181 19.57 11.98 41.48
C ASN A 181 18.78 13.28 41.26
N GLY A 182 17.46 13.17 40.99
CA GLY A 182 16.59 14.32 40.74
C GLY A 182 16.66 14.89 39.32
N VAL A 183 17.40 14.24 38.40
CA VAL A 183 17.60 14.69 37.02
C VAL A 183 16.92 13.71 36.06
N LEU A 184 16.06 14.23 35.17
CA LEU A 184 15.48 13.48 34.05
C LEU A 184 16.32 13.73 32.80
N THR A 185 16.81 12.66 32.20
CA THR A 185 17.59 12.70 30.96
C THR A 185 16.88 11.88 29.89
N LEU A 186 16.68 12.47 28.72
CA LEU A 186 16.10 11.84 27.53
C LEU A 186 17.22 11.48 26.55
N THR A 187 17.31 10.21 26.15
CA THR A 187 18.16 9.78 25.04
C THR A 187 17.26 9.44 23.87
N TYR A 188 17.49 10.10 22.74
CA TYR A 188 16.66 9.98 21.55
C TYR A 188 17.44 10.00 20.24
N THR A 189 16.76 9.62 19.15
CA THR A 189 17.18 9.82 17.76
C THR A 189 16.22 10.78 17.06
N GLY A 190 16.67 11.45 16.00
CA GLY A 190 15.87 12.45 15.28
C GLY A 190 15.78 13.80 16.01
N VAL A 191 14.68 14.51 15.81
CA VAL A 191 14.37 15.81 16.43
C VAL A 191 13.52 15.61 17.68
N LEU A 192 13.88 16.28 18.79
CA LEU A 192 13.08 16.28 20.01
C LEU A 192 12.09 17.44 19.99
N GLU A 193 10.80 17.14 20.17
CA GLU A 193 9.75 18.13 20.33
C GLU A 193 9.13 18.05 21.74
N SER A 194 8.56 19.16 22.21
CA SER A 194 7.84 19.20 23.48
C SER A 194 6.49 19.91 23.37
N SER A 195 5.56 19.54 24.25
CA SER A 195 4.28 20.23 24.42
C SER A 195 3.88 20.30 25.90
N GLY A 196 3.16 21.35 26.28
CA GLY A 196 2.54 21.46 27.61
C GLY A 196 1.23 20.68 27.74
N THR A 197 0.68 20.14 26.64
CA THR A 197 -0.62 19.44 26.65
C THR A 197 -0.59 18.25 25.69
N LEU A 198 -1.32 17.18 26.02
CA LEU A 198 -1.31 15.94 25.23
C LEU A 198 -1.78 16.11 23.79
N ASN A 199 -2.76 16.99 23.58
CA ASN A 199 -3.36 17.25 22.27
C ASN A 199 -2.94 18.61 21.69
N GLY A 200 -1.88 19.22 22.23
CA GLY A 200 -1.39 20.51 21.78
C GLY A 200 -0.43 20.38 20.60
N ASN A 201 0.05 21.54 20.13
CA ASN A 201 1.18 21.58 19.22
C ASN A 201 2.44 21.11 19.94
N PHE A 202 3.23 20.31 19.25
CA PHE A 202 4.57 19.91 19.67
C PHE A 202 5.54 20.76 18.85
N ASP A 203 6.38 21.51 19.54
CA ASP A 203 7.38 22.37 18.93
C ASP A 203 8.78 21.82 19.22
N ASP A 204 9.70 22.00 18.27
CA ASP A 204 11.10 21.63 18.41
C ASP A 204 11.71 22.22 19.70
N VAL A 205 12.41 21.38 20.47
CA VAL A 205 13.16 21.83 21.63
C VAL A 205 14.45 22.47 21.15
N ALA A 206 14.45 23.80 21.08
CA ALA A 206 15.57 24.58 20.55
C ALA A 206 16.92 24.21 21.21
N GLY A 207 17.89 23.80 20.38
CA GLY A 207 19.24 23.46 20.83
C GLY A 207 19.34 22.13 21.58
N ALA A 208 18.29 21.31 21.60
CA ALA A 208 18.36 19.98 22.20
C ALA A 208 19.37 19.10 21.46
N VAL A 209 20.18 18.39 22.24
CA VAL A 209 21.10 17.35 21.76
C VAL A 209 20.87 16.10 22.60
N SER A 210 21.02 14.92 22.02
CA SER A 210 20.86 13.64 22.72
C SER A 210 22.19 13.22 23.37
N PRO A 211 22.25 12.92 24.68
CA PRO A 211 21.14 12.97 25.65
C PRO A 211 20.77 14.40 26.09
N TYR A 212 19.48 14.67 26.23
CA TYR A 212 18.93 15.95 26.68
C TYR A 212 18.52 15.90 28.14
N VAL A 213 19.02 16.82 28.95
CA VAL A 213 18.61 16.96 30.36
C VAL A 213 17.38 17.85 30.42
N VAL A 214 16.26 17.30 30.90
CA VAL A 214 15.00 18.03 31.03
C VAL A 214 15.11 19.03 32.19
N PRO A 215 14.93 20.33 31.94
CA PRO A 215 14.89 21.34 32.98
C PRO A 215 13.72 21.09 33.93
N MET A 216 14.01 20.82 35.20
CA MET A 216 12.99 20.57 36.25
C MET A 216 12.28 21.84 36.75
N ASN A 217 12.43 22.96 36.04
CA ASN A 217 11.94 24.28 36.44
C ASN A 217 10.72 24.75 35.64
N ALA A 218 10.14 23.90 34.79
CA ALA A 218 9.00 24.22 33.94
C ALA A 218 7.72 23.46 34.37
N ALA A 219 6.55 23.94 33.88
CA ALA A 219 5.29 23.19 33.95
C ALA A 219 5.45 21.80 33.31
N ALA A 220 4.62 20.83 33.69
CA ALA A 220 4.69 19.47 33.15
C ALA A 220 4.76 19.49 31.60
N GLN A 221 5.78 18.83 31.05
CA GLN A 221 6.00 18.76 29.61
C GLN A 221 5.90 17.32 29.12
N LEU A 222 5.33 17.16 27.93
CA LEU A 222 5.31 15.94 27.16
C LEU A 222 6.36 16.05 26.07
N TYR A 223 7.05 14.94 25.79
CA TYR A 223 8.12 14.89 24.79
C TYR A 223 7.82 13.80 23.77
N ARG A 224 8.18 14.05 22.51
CA ARG A 224 8.17 13.07 21.43
C ARG A 224 9.36 13.30 20.51
N THR A 225 9.57 12.38 19.57
CA THR A 225 10.64 12.51 18.58
C THR A 225 10.13 12.07 17.21
N HIS A 226 10.68 12.70 16.17
CA HIS A 226 10.41 12.40 14.76
C HIS A 226 11.73 12.45 13.96
N ASP A 227 11.71 11.89 12.75
CA ASP A 227 12.85 11.90 11.82
C ASP A 227 13.01 13.22 11.07
#